data_AF-A0A9E4F0N9-F1
#
_entry.id   AF-A0A9E4F0N9-F1
#
_cell.length_a   1.000
_cell.length_b   1.000
_cell.length_c   1.000
_cell.angle_alpha   90.00
_cell.angle_beta   90.00
_cell.angle_gamma   90.00
#
_symmetry.space_group_name_H-M   'P 1'
#
loop_
_entity.id
_entity.type
_entity.pdbx_description
1 polymer ?
#
loop_
_entity_poly.entity_id
_entity_poly.type
_entity_poly.pdbx_seq_one_letter_code
_entity_poly.pdbx_strand_id
1 'polypeptide(L)'
;MLDELKRKRMKVVSGRRHPILVVYEQGCLHALDNRCPHLGFPLQRGSVENGILTCHWHHARFDLESGCTFDLWADDVPRAKVEVRGDAVWVAADCSYPDEGDYWRTRLGDAMAHDLDLVTGKAVLGLLDQSVASADILADAFLFGARNRDDWSAGSTILAAL
;
A
#
# COMPACT_ATOMS: atom_id res chain seq x y z
N MET A 1 -22.45 -10.40 7.77
CA MET A 1 -22.66 -11.85 7.98
C MET A 1 -21.77 -12.62 7.05
N LEU A 2 -21.23 -13.75 7.50
CA LEU A 2 -20.32 -14.59 6.70
C LEU A 2 -20.97 -15.09 5.40
N ASP A 3 -22.22 -15.54 5.46
CA ASP A 3 -22.93 -16.07 4.28
C ASP A 3 -23.18 -15.02 3.20
N GLU A 4 -23.31 -13.75 3.59
CA GLU A 4 -23.39 -12.66 2.62
C GLU A 4 -22.07 -12.50 1.87
N LEU A 5 -20.94 -12.55 2.58
CA LEU A 5 -19.61 -12.43 1.99
C LEU A 5 -19.28 -13.63 1.09
N LYS A 6 -19.64 -14.85 1.50
CA LYS A 6 -19.51 -16.05 0.66
C LYS A 6 -20.21 -15.90 -0.70
N ARG A 7 -21.36 -15.22 -0.72
CA ARG A 7 -22.14 -15.00 -1.95
C ARG A 7 -21.66 -13.81 -2.77
N LYS A 8 -21.38 -12.68 -2.14
CA LYS A 8 -21.01 -11.42 -2.83
C LYS A 8 -19.52 -11.31 -3.13
N ARG A 9 -18.68 -12.10 -2.47
CA ARG A 9 -17.21 -12.05 -2.44
C ARG A 9 -16.61 -10.75 -1.88
N MET A 10 -17.23 -9.60 -2.10
CA MET A 10 -16.75 -8.30 -1.63
C MET A 10 -17.84 -7.51 -0.92
N LYS A 11 -17.48 -6.79 0.14
CA LYS A 11 -18.36 -5.83 0.83
C LYS A 11 -17.53 -4.71 1.42
N VAL A 12 -17.97 -3.46 1.24
CA VAL A 12 -17.39 -2.31 1.93
C VAL A 12 -18.15 -2.01 3.21
N VAL A 13 -17.40 -1.71 4.26
CA VAL A 13 -17.90 -1.27 5.57
C VAL A 13 -17.23 0.04 5.97
N SER A 14 -17.86 0.79 6.86
CA SER A 14 -17.27 2.02 7.41
C SER A 14 -16.15 1.67 8.38
N GLY A 15 -14.94 2.16 8.11
CA GLY A 15 -13.87 2.24 9.11
C GLY A 15 -13.88 3.60 9.82
N ARG A 16 -12.97 3.78 10.76
CA ARG A 16 -12.84 5.00 11.57
C ARG A 16 -12.38 6.20 10.74
N ARG A 17 -11.37 6.00 9.87
CA ARG A 17 -10.86 7.04 8.97
C ARG A 17 -11.30 6.82 7.53
N HIS A 18 -11.27 5.58 7.07
CA HIS A 18 -11.44 5.23 5.67
C HIS A 18 -12.40 4.05 5.52
N PRO A 19 -13.08 3.91 4.36
CA PRO A 19 -13.86 2.71 4.06
C PRO A 19 -12.94 1.47 4.00
N ILE A 20 -13.41 0.35 4.54
CA ILE A 20 -12.68 -0.93 4.54
C ILE A 20 -13.37 -1.88 3.58
N LEU A 21 -12.60 -2.47 2.68
CA LEU A 21 -13.03 -3.54 1.78
C LEU A 21 -12.79 -4.89 2.46
N VAL A 22 -13.87 -5.64 2.67
CA VAL A 22 -13.82 -7.03 3.12
C VAL A 22 -13.98 -7.94 1.91
N VAL A 23 -13.04 -8.86 1.75
CA VAL A 23 -13.00 -9.84 0.67
C VAL A 23 -13.09 -11.25 1.24
N TYR A 24 -13.96 -12.08 0.68
CA TYR A 24 -13.98 -13.52 0.89
C TYR A 24 -13.43 -14.21 -0.34
N GLU A 25 -12.28 -14.85 -0.19
CA GLU A 25 -11.57 -15.53 -1.29
C GLU A 25 -11.04 -16.88 -0.82
N GLN A 26 -11.32 -17.93 -1.60
CA GLN A 26 -10.82 -19.29 -1.35
C GLN A 26 -11.03 -19.83 0.08
N GLY A 27 -12.08 -19.40 0.78
CA GLY A 27 -12.36 -19.82 2.16
C GLY A 27 -11.79 -18.90 3.24
N CYS A 28 -10.98 -17.91 2.85
CA CYS A 28 -10.35 -16.94 3.74
C CYS A 28 -11.07 -15.59 3.68
N LEU A 29 -10.98 -14.84 4.78
CA LEU A 29 -11.45 -13.46 4.87
C LEU A 29 -10.25 -12.53 4.94
N HIS A 30 -10.30 -11.46 4.16
CA HIS A 30 -9.31 -10.40 4.12
C HIS A 30 -10.02 -9.06 4.31
N ALA A 31 -9.37 -8.11 4.98
CA ALA A 31 -9.88 -6.76 5.13
C ALA A 31 -8.76 -5.75 4.85
N LEU A 32 -9.01 -4.83 3.93
CA LEU A 32 -8.02 -3.87 3.43
C LEU A 32 -8.64 -2.47 3.33
N ASP A 33 -7.84 -1.40 3.37
CA ASP A 33 -8.34 -0.05 3.02
C ASP A 33 -8.94 -0.11 1.60
N ASN A 34 -10.16 0.36 1.42
CA ASN A 34 -10.83 0.32 0.12
C ASN A 34 -10.25 1.38 -0.84
N ARG A 35 -9.34 2.24 -0.40
CA ARG A 35 -8.68 3.23 -1.26
C ARG A 35 -7.39 2.64 -1.82
N CYS A 36 -7.29 2.61 -3.14
CA CYS A 36 -6.07 2.20 -3.83
C CYS A 36 -4.92 3.13 -3.38
N PRO A 37 -3.83 2.59 -2.85
CA PRO A 37 -2.73 3.38 -2.33
C PRO A 37 -1.91 4.11 -3.42
N HIS A 38 -2.21 3.86 -4.70
CA HIS A 38 -1.73 4.69 -5.80
C HIS A 38 -2.34 6.11 -5.73
N LEU A 39 -3.64 6.25 -5.99
CA LEU A 39 -4.33 7.56 -6.13
C LEU A 39 -5.72 7.60 -5.47
N GLY A 40 -6.00 6.68 -4.54
CA GLY A 40 -7.20 6.69 -3.69
C GLY A 40 -8.45 6.03 -4.27
N PHE A 41 -8.38 5.43 -5.45
CA PHE A 41 -9.56 4.90 -6.15
C PHE A 41 -10.16 3.67 -5.47
N PRO A 42 -11.48 3.49 -5.48
CA PRO A 42 -12.13 2.43 -4.73
C PRO A 42 -11.75 1.04 -5.27
N LEU A 43 -11.07 0.24 -4.45
CA LEU A 43 -10.65 -1.12 -4.77
C LEU A 43 -11.83 -2.09 -4.94
N GLN A 44 -12.97 -1.84 -4.29
CA GLN A 44 -14.19 -2.64 -4.47
C GLN A 44 -14.71 -2.67 -5.92
N ARG A 45 -14.32 -1.69 -6.75
CA ARG A 45 -14.67 -1.66 -8.18
C ARG A 45 -13.73 -2.52 -9.04
N GLY A 46 -12.64 -2.99 -8.45
CA GLY A 46 -11.65 -3.87 -9.05
C GLY A 46 -12.09 -5.32 -9.14
N SER A 47 -11.13 -6.20 -9.39
CA SER A 47 -11.32 -7.65 -9.47
C SER A 47 -10.46 -8.37 -8.44
N VAL A 48 -10.91 -9.56 -8.05
CA VAL A 48 -10.15 -10.49 -7.19
C VAL A 48 -10.04 -11.82 -7.90
N GLU A 49 -8.82 -12.27 -8.13
CA GLU A 49 -8.51 -13.54 -8.76
C GLU A 49 -7.25 -14.14 -8.13
N ASN A 50 -7.32 -15.40 -7.71
CA ASN A 50 -6.19 -16.15 -7.17
C ASN A 50 -5.46 -15.44 -6.02
N GLY A 51 -6.20 -14.82 -5.10
CA GLY A 51 -5.64 -14.07 -3.98
C GLY A 51 -5.13 -12.67 -4.33
N ILE A 52 -5.25 -12.23 -5.59
CA ILE A 52 -4.76 -10.92 -6.05
C ILE A 52 -5.93 -9.96 -6.27
N LEU A 53 -5.90 -8.82 -5.60
CA LEU A 53 -6.80 -7.69 -5.79
C LEU A 53 -6.22 -6.73 -6.82
N THR A 54 -6.93 -6.50 -7.93
CA THR A 54 -6.51 -5.60 -9.00
C THR A 54 -7.40 -4.36 -9.04
N CYS A 55 -6.81 -3.17 -8.92
CA CYS A 55 -7.53 -1.91 -9.02
C CYS A 55 -8.10 -1.72 -10.43
N HIS A 56 -9.37 -1.34 -10.54
CA HIS A 56 -10.03 -1.12 -11.84
C HIS A 56 -9.48 0.04 -12.67
N TRP A 57 -8.71 0.97 -12.07
CA TRP A 57 -8.30 2.18 -12.78
C TRP A 57 -6.95 2.02 -13.48
N HIS A 58 -5.86 2.03 -12.72
CA HIS A 58 -4.51 1.90 -13.25
C HIS A 58 -3.97 0.46 -13.16
N HIS A 59 -4.80 -0.48 -12.69
CA HIS A 59 -4.47 -1.92 -12.64
C HIS A 59 -3.33 -2.30 -11.68
N ALA A 60 -3.06 -1.48 -10.66
CA ALA A 60 -2.20 -1.89 -9.55
C ALA A 60 -2.75 -3.15 -8.88
N ARG A 61 -1.87 -4.11 -8.60
CA ARG A 61 -2.19 -5.42 -8.03
C ARG A 61 -1.64 -5.55 -6.63
N PHE A 62 -2.42 -6.19 -5.76
CA PHE A 62 -2.10 -6.35 -4.36
C PHE A 62 -2.40 -7.77 -3.91
N ASP A 63 -1.51 -8.35 -3.13
CA ASP A 63 -1.76 -9.61 -2.44
C ASP A 63 -2.79 -9.39 -1.33
N LEU A 64 -3.87 -10.17 -1.31
CA LEU A 64 -4.93 -10.03 -0.30
C LEU A 64 -4.46 -10.38 1.11
N GLU A 65 -3.53 -11.33 1.21
CA GLU A 65 -3.05 -11.81 2.51
C GLU A 65 -2.17 -10.76 3.16
N SER A 66 -1.11 -10.30 2.50
CA SER A 66 -0.13 -9.37 3.04
C SER A 66 -0.48 -7.90 2.85
N GLY A 67 -1.29 -7.56 1.84
CA GLY A 67 -1.52 -6.20 1.37
C GLY A 67 -0.42 -5.67 0.45
N CYS A 68 0.65 -6.44 0.24
CA CYS A 68 1.81 -6.00 -0.53
C CYS A 68 1.47 -5.78 -2.01
N THR A 69 2.06 -4.73 -2.58
CA THR A 69 1.92 -4.43 -4.00
C THR A 69 2.83 -5.32 -4.85
N PHE A 70 2.36 -5.70 -6.02
CA PHE A 70 3.19 -6.28 -7.08
C PHE A 70 3.74 -5.21 -8.04
N ASP A 71 3.30 -3.97 -7.90
CA ASP A 71 3.52 -2.89 -8.85
C ASP A 71 4.09 -1.68 -8.10
N LEU A 72 5.43 -1.56 -8.05
CA LEU A 72 6.15 -0.62 -7.16
C LEU A 72 5.73 0.87 -7.29
N TRP A 73 5.11 1.26 -8.40
CA TRP A 73 4.54 2.59 -8.60
C TRP A 73 3.26 2.85 -7.76
N ALA A 74 2.69 1.81 -7.15
CA ALA A 74 1.70 1.89 -6.07
C ALA A 74 2.36 1.50 -4.73
N ASP A 75 1.78 1.93 -3.61
CA ASP A 75 2.19 1.45 -2.29
C ASP A 75 1.41 0.20 -1.89
N ASP A 76 1.74 -0.37 -0.73
CA ASP A 76 1.00 -1.49 -0.16
C ASP A 76 -0.36 -1.00 0.37
N VAL A 77 -1.36 -1.88 0.35
CA VAL A 77 -2.68 -1.58 0.90
C VAL A 77 -2.67 -1.90 2.40
N PRO A 78 -2.92 -0.92 3.28
CA PRO A 78 -3.07 -1.18 4.72
C PRO A 78 -4.17 -2.20 4.99
N ARG A 79 -3.94 -3.10 5.96
CA ARG A 79 -4.88 -4.17 6.31
C ARG A 79 -5.54 -3.92 7.66
N ALA A 80 -6.77 -4.39 7.79
CA ALA A 80 -7.47 -4.48 9.06
C ALA A 80 -7.53 -5.94 9.52
N LYS A 81 -7.51 -6.16 10.84
CA LYS A 81 -7.79 -7.48 11.40
C LYS A 81 -9.25 -7.84 11.12
N VAL A 82 -9.48 -9.08 10.69
CA VAL A 82 -10.82 -9.63 10.46
C VAL A 82 -10.93 -10.98 11.19
N GLU A 83 -12.07 -11.20 11.84
CA GLU A 83 -12.34 -12.44 12.57
C GLU A 83 -13.81 -12.87 12.39
N VAL A 84 -14.04 -14.17 12.48
CA VAL A 84 -15.39 -14.74 12.48
C VAL A 84 -15.76 -15.12 13.90
N ARG A 85 -16.91 -14.63 14.38
CA ARG A 85 -17.48 -14.99 15.68
C ARG A 85 -18.90 -15.49 15.47
N GLY A 86 -19.06 -16.82 15.44
CA GLY A 86 -20.31 -17.44 15.01
C GLY A 86 -20.57 -17.18 13.52
N ASP A 87 -21.65 -16.50 13.20
CA ASP A 87 -22.05 -16.10 11.84
C ASP A 87 -21.69 -14.63 11.49
N ALA A 88 -21.23 -13.88 12.49
CA ALA A 88 -20.82 -12.50 12.36
C ALA A 88 -19.35 -12.38 11.95
N VAL A 89 -19.06 -11.38 11.11
CA VAL A 89 -17.70 -11.02 10.68
C VAL A 89 -17.37 -9.69 11.31
N TRP A 90 -16.32 -9.67 12.13
CA TRP A 90 -15.83 -8.51 12.85
C TRP A 90 -14.57 -7.99 12.17
N VAL A 91 -14.50 -6.67 12.00
CA VAL A 91 -13.41 -6.00 11.32
C VAL A 91 -12.91 -4.89 12.22
N ALA A 92 -11.60 -4.81 12.43
CA ALA A 92 -11.00 -3.68 13.13
C ALA A 92 -11.32 -2.37 12.38
N ALA A 93 -11.61 -1.30 13.12
CA ALA A 93 -12.05 -0.04 12.51
C ALA A 93 -10.91 0.72 11.82
N ASP A 94 -9.66 0.37 12.09
CA ASP A 94 -8.46 0.99 11.53
C ASP A 94 -7.68 -0.06 10.72
N CYS A 95 -7.12 0.39 9.60
CA CYS A 95 -6.12 -0.37 8.84
C CYS A 95 -4.72 0.16 9.16
N SER A 96 -3.73 -0.72 9.18
CA SER A 96 -2.33 -0.37 9.44
C SER A 96 -1.38 -1.18 8.54
N TYR A 97 -0.13 -0.73 8.44
CA TYR A 97 0.94 -1.58 7.94
C TYR A 97 1.43 -2.53 9.05
N PRO A 98 1.94 -3.74 8.73
CA PRO A 98 2.44 -4.67 9.75
C PRO A 98 3.65 -4.15 10.53
N ASP A 99 4.52 -3.39 9.85
CA ASP A 99 5.72 -2.76 10.41
C ASP A 99 5.80 -1.32 9.93
N GLU A 100 4.98 -0.45 10.52
CA GLU A 100 4.85 0.93 10.08
C GLU A 100 6.21 1.67 10.09
N GLY A 101 7.07 1.41 11.07
CA GLY A 101 8.34 2.14 11.25
C GLY A 101 9.37 1.90 10.15
N ASP A 102 9.51 0.64 9.71
CA ASP A 102 10.47 0.29 8.65
C ASP A 102 9.86 0.34 7.24
N TYR A 103 8.52 0.31 7.14
CA TYR A 103 7.81 0.35 5.87
C TYR A 103 8.20 1.58 5.03
N TRP A 104 8.05 2.78 5.58
CA TRP A 104 8.26 4.00 4.79
C TRP A 104 9.73 4.24 4.44
N ARG A 105 10.68 3.82 5.28
CA ARG A 105 12.11 3.86 4.93
C ARG A 105 12.42 2.93 3.78
N THR A 106 11.89 1.71 3.82
CA THR A 106 12.03 0.73 2.72
C THR A 106 11.42 1.29 1.44
N ARG A 107 10.20 1.83 1.50
CA ARG A 107 9.52 2.45 0.36
C ARG A 107 10.26 3.66 -0.20
N LEU A 108 10.86 4.49 0.65
CA LEU A 108 11.69 5.61 0.20
C LEU A 108 12.89 5.09 -0.60
N GLY A 109 13.59 4.07 -0.10
CA GLY A 109 14.70 3.42 -0.79
C GLY A 109 14.29 2.85 -2.15
N ASP A 110 13.21 2.07 -2.19
CA ASP A 110 12.67 1.51 -3.44
C ASP A 110 12.29 2.60 -4.44
N ALA A 111 11.59 3.64 -3.97
CA ALA A 111 11.12 4.72 -4.83
C ALA A 111 12.27 5.49 -5.48
N MET A 112 13.33 5.79 -4.71
CA MET A 112 14.54 6.44 -5.24
C MET A 112 15.29 5.54 -6.21
N ALA A 113 15.34 4.22 -5.96
CA ALA A 113 15.99 3.26 -6.85
C ALA A 113 15.27 3.06 -8.19
N HIS A 114 13.99 3.42 -8.27
CA HIS A 114 13.14 3.20 -9.43
C HIS A 114 12.57 4.50 -10.04
N ASP A 115 13.09 5.67 -9.65
CA ASP A 115 12.64 6.99 -10.12
C ASP A 115 11.11 7.21 -9.98
N LEU A 116 10.56 6.83 -8.83
CA LEU A 116 9.12 6.88 -8.56
C LEU A 116 8.73 8.10 -7.73
N ASP A 117 8.70 9.29 -8.33
CA ASP A 117 8.49 10.57 -7.64
C ASP A 117 7.27 10.61 -6.71
N LEU A 118 6.13 10.11 -7.20
CA LEU A 118 4.89 10.08 -6.41
C LEU A 118 5.05 9.20 -5.16
N VAL A 119 5.78 8.08 -5.29
CA VAL A 119 6.05 7.16 -4.17
C VAL A 119 7.06 7.78 -3.23
N THR A 120 8.12 8.42 -3.74
CA THR A 120 9.09 9.17 -2.94
C THR A 120 8.40 10.20 -2.06
N GLY A 121 7.50 11.00 -2.63
CA GLY A 121 6.72 11.99 -1.88
C GLY A 121 5.84 11.37 -0.79
N LYS A 122 5.13 10.27 -1.09
CA LYS A 122 4.30 9.56 -0.10
C LYS A 122 5.15 8.94 1.01
N ALA A 123 6.30 8.36 0.69
CA ALA A 123 7.21 7.78 1.67
C ALA A 123 7.75 8.85 2.64
N VAL A 124 8.14 10.01 2.13
CA VAL A 124 8.53 11.16 2.96
C VAL A 124 7.38 11.59 3.88
N LEU A 125 6.16 11.73 3.36
CA LEU A 125 4.99 12.07 4.19
C LEU A 125 4.73 11.02 5.28
N GLY A 126 4.83 9.73 4.94
CA GLY A 126 4.68 8.63 5.90
C GLY A 126 5.72 8.66 7.02
N LEU A 127 6.98 8.96 6.70
CA LEU A 127 8.06 9.15 7.70
C LEU A 127 7.79 10.37 8.59
N LEU A 128 7.33 11.48 8.01
CA LEU A 128 6.98 12.69 8.77
C LEU A 128 5.78 12.47 9.70
N ASP A 129 4.75 11.73 9.26
CA ASP A 129 3.60 11.35 10.08
C ASP A 129 4.02 10.49 11.30
N GLN A 130 5.13 9.76 11.16
CA GLN A 130 5.77 9.01 12.25
C GLN A 130 6.76 9.83 13.08
N SER A 131 6.81 11.15 12.86
CA SER A 131 7.71 12.07 13.55
C SER A 131 9.20 11.77 13.35
N VAL A 132 9.57 11.13 12.24
CA VAL A 132 10.98 10.99 11.84
C VAL A 132 11.53 12.38 11.53
N ALA A 133 12.71 12.70 12.05
CA ALA A 133 13.31 14.01 11.84
C ALA A 133 13.65 14.21 10.35
N SER A 134 13.32 15.37 9.80
CA SER A 134 13.62 15.67 8.38
C SER A 134 15.10 15.55 8.05
N ALA A 135 15.99 15.80 9.02
CA ALA A 135 17.43 15.61 8.87
C ALA A 135 17.80 14.14 8.61
N ASP A 136 17.10 13.18 9.23
CA ASP A 136 17.34 11.74 9.03
C ASP A 136 16.83 11.31 7.65
N ILE A 137 15.66 11.79 7.24
CA ILE A 137 15.10 11.52 5.89
C ILE A 137 16.05 12.06 4.81
N LEU A 138 16.57 13.27 5.00
CA LEU A 138 17.58 13.85 4.10
C LEU A 138 18.87 13.03 4.11
N ALA A 139 19.33 12.58 5.28
CA ALA A 139 20.52 11.73 5.40
C ALA A 139 20.36 10.43 4.60
N ASP A 140 19.19 9.77 4.67
CA ASP A 140 18.90 8.57 3.88
C ASP A 140 19.03 8.85 2.37
N ALA A 141 18.44 9.95 1.88
CA ALA A 141 18.54 10.35 0.48
C ALA A 141 19.98 10.71 0.06
N PHE A 142 20.73 11.44 0.91
CA PHE A 142 22.13 11.76 0.66
C PHE A 142 23.01 10.51 0.62
N LEU A 143 22.79 9.56 1.53
CA LEU A 143 23.51 8.28 1.57
C LEU A 143 23.18 7.43 0.34
N PHE A 144 21.93 7.39 -0.09
CA PHE A 144 21.54 6.75 -1.35
C PHE A 144 22.29 7.36 -2.53
N GLY A 145 22.26 8.69 -2.67
CA GLY A 145 22.98 9.40 -3.74
C GLY A 145 24.49 9.15 -3.68
N ALA A 146 25.10 9.21 -2.50
CA ALA A 146 26.54 8.99 -2.31
C ALA A 146 26.97 7.56 -2.66
N ARG A 147 26.13 6.56 -2.39
CA ARG A 147 26.39 5.15 -2.72
C ARG A 147 26.25 4.86 -4.21
N ASN A 148 25.32 5.55 -4.88
CA ASN A 148 25.03 5.32 -6.30
C ASN A 148 25.71 6.33 -7.22
N ARG A 149 26.58 7.21 -6.70
CA ARG A 149 27.21 8.31 -7.47
C ARG A 149 28.12 7.84 -8.61
N ASP A 150 28.72 6.65 -8.47
CA ASP A 150 29.73 6.15 -9.41
C ASP A 150 29.06 5.54 -10.67
N ASP A 151 27.75 5.24 -10.60
CA ASP A 151 26.94 4.70 -11.69
C ASP A 151 26.17 5.77 -12.49
N TRP A 152 26.48 7.07 -12.29
CA TRP A 152 25.91 8.21 -13.02
C TRP A 152 26.44 8.25 -14.47
N SER A 153 26.19 7.17 -15.23
CA SER A 153 26.20 7.22 -16.69
C SER A 153 25.00 8.05 -17.18
N ALA A 154 25.05 8.48 -18.44
CA ALA A 154 24.28 9.58 -19.04
C ALA A 154 22.74 9.66 -18.82
N GLY A 155 22.11 8.69 -18.16
CA GLY A 155 20.69 8.71 -17.80
C GLY A 155 20.31 9.68 -16.68
N SER A 156 21.18 9.91 -15.68
CA SER A 156 20.82 10.70 -14.48
C SER A 156 20.79 12.21 -14.70
N THR A 157 21.53 12.73 -15.69
CA THR A 157 21.54 14.17 -16.02
C THR A 157 20.27 14.61 -16.77
N ILE A 158 19.53 13.69 -17.39
CA ILE A 158 18.33 14.03 -18.18
C ILE A 158 17.12 14.31 -17.27
N LEU A 159 17.03 13.68 -16.09
CA LEU A 159 15.88 13.81 -15.20
C LEU A 159 15.96 15.01 -14.24
N ALA A 160 17.15 15.61 -14.04
CA ALA A 160 17.28 16.85 -13.26
C ALA A 160 16.98 18.12 -14.08
N ALA A 161 16.73 17.99 -15.40
CA ALA A 161 16.56 19.12 -16.33
C ALA A 161 15.26 19.08 -17.15
N LEU A 162 14.30 18.21 -16.79
CA LEU A 162 12.93 18.22 -17.30
C LEU A 162 11.95 18.53 -16.16
#